data_AF-A0A484U0P5-F1
#
_entry.id   AF-A0A484U0P5-F1
#
_cell.length_a   1.000
_cell.length_b   1.000
_cell.length_c   1.000
_cell.angle_alpha   90.00
_cell.angle_beta   90.00
_cell.angle_gamma   90.00
#
_symmetry.space_group_name_H-M   'P 1'
#
loop_
_entity.id
_entity.type
_entity.pdbx_description
1 polymer ?
#
loop_
_entity_poly.entity_id
_entity_poly.type
_entity_poly.pdbx_seq_one_letter_code
_entity_poly.pdbx_strand_id
1 'polypeptide(L)'
;MVDAAARFSAAKDAKLRELDAARDDALAAGFSHQGVRYDSDPKSRQRIAALLSVSLADAGFSTPYITADNTVVTLGAVALAGLASAAAQHESTLVFQARALKDQVLVATTVEAIEQIAWSPIQA
;
A
#
# COMPACT_ATOMS: atom_id res chain seq x y z
N MET A 1 21.69 2.16 -34.05
CA MET A 1 22.11 1.76 -32.69
C MET A 1 21.58 2.81 -31.74
N VAL A 2 20.78 2.44 -30.74
CA VAL A 2 20.29 3.40 -29.74
C VAL A 2 21.49 3.83 -28.89
N ASP A 3 21.64 5.15 -28.68
CA ASP A 3 22.70 5.73 -27.85
C ASP A 3 22.68 5.17 -26.42
N ALA A 4 23.84 4.97 -25.81
CA ALA A 4 23.99 4.43 -24.46
C ALA A 4 23.30 5.32 -23.41
N ALA A 5 23.35 6.65 -23.58
CA ALA A 5 22.64 7.58 -22.72
C ALA A 5 21.11 7.41 -22.85
N ALA A 6 20.61 7.22 -24.07
CA ALA A 6 19.20 6.96 -24.31
C ALA A 6 18.75 5.62 -23.68
N ARG A 7 19.58 4.56 -23.76
CA ARG A 7 19.30 3.29 -23.08
C ARG A 7 19.25 3.46 -21.56
N PHE A 8 20.19 4.22 -20.99
CA PHE A 8 20.25 4.45 -19.55
C PHE A 8 19.03 5.23 -19.03
N SER A 9 18.62 6.28 -19.72
CA SER A 9 17.41 7.04 -19.38
C SER A 9 16.16 6.15 -19.45
N ALA A 10 16.02 5.36 -20.52
CA ALA A 10 14.88 4.46 -20.69
C ALA A 10 14.82 3.39 -19.57
N ALA A 11 15.97 2.89 -19.10
CA ALA A 11 16.03 1.95 -17.99
C ALA A 11 15.52 2.57 -16.68
N LYS A 12 15.87 3.83 -16.38
CA LYS A 12 15.33 4.54 -15.21
C LYS A 12 13.82 4.69 -15.29
N ASP A 13 13.30 5.20 -16.40
CA ASP A 13 11.86 5.44 -16.58
C ASP A 13 11.04 4.14 -16.52
N ALA A 14 11.59 3.04 -17.06
CA ALA A 14 10.98 1.73 -16.96
C ALA A 14 10.92 1.24 -15.50
N LYS A 15 12.05 1.32 -14.77
CA LYS A 15 12.12 0.86 -13.38
C LYS A 15 11.25 1.68 -12.44
N LEU A 16 11.16 3.00 -12.64
CA LEU A 16 10.27 3.85 -11.85
C LEU A 16 8.80 3.45 -12.02
N ARG A 17 8.36 3.19 -13.26
CA ARG A 17 6.99 2.70 -13.55
C ARG A 17 6.73 1.30 -12.98
N GLU A 18 7.71 0.41 -13.04
CA GLU A 18 7.63 -0.91 -12.42
C GLU A 18 7.41 -0.81 -10.90
N LEU A 19 8.17 0.06 -10.22
CA LEU A 19 8.03 0.28 -8.78
C LEU A 19 6.69 0.95 -8.41
N ASP A 20 6.17 1.85 -9.26
CA ASP A 20 4.84 2.40 -9.10
C ASP A 20 3.76 1.32 -9.21
N ALA A 21 3.81 0.49 -10.25
CA ALA A 21 2.86 -0.60 -10.44
C ALA A 21 2.91 -1.60 -9.28
N ALA A 22 4.11 -2.01 -8.85
CA ALA A 22 4.27 -2.95 -7.74
C ALA A 22 3.72 -2.41 -6.41
N ARG A 23 3.90 -1.10 -6.14
CA ARG A 23 3.28 -0.44 -4.98
C ARG A 23 1.77 -0.47 -5.09
N ASP A 24 1.22 -0.13 -6.25
CA ASP A 24 -0.23 -0.02 -6.44
C ASP A 24 -0.91 -1.40 -6.35
N ASP A 25 -0.29 -2.44 -6.89
CA ASP A 25 -0.72 -3.83 -6.73
C ASP A 25 -0.69 -4.26 -5.26
N ALA A 26 0.38 -3.92 -4.53
CA ALA A 26 0.50 -4.23 -3.10
C ALA A 26 -0.54 -3.46 -2.25
N LEU A 27 -0.81 -2.19 -2.57
CA LEU A 27 -1.86 -1.40 -1.93
C LEU A 27 -3.26 -1.96 -2.20
N ALA A 28 -3.50 -2.56 -3.37
CA ALA A 28 -4.78 -3.18 -3.71
C ALA A 28 -4.94 -4.59 -3.13
N ALA A 29 -3.84 -5.25 -2.73
CA ALA A 29 -3.86 -6.65 -2.31
C ALA A 29 -4.59 -6.91 -0.99
N GLY A 30 -4.85 -5.90 -0.16
CA GLY A 30 -5.41 -6.04 1.18
C GLY A 30 -4.34 -6.23 2.27
N PHE A 31 -4.74 -6.15 3.53
CA PHE A 31 -3.84 -6.31 4.69
C PHE A 31 -4.50 -7.10 5.81
N SER A 32 -3.69 -7.67 6.70
CA SER A 32 -4.17 -8.41 7.87
C SER A 32 -4.12 -7.54 9.11
N HIS A 33 -5.17 -7.61 9.93
CA HIS A 33 -5.22 -6.95 11.24
C HIS A 33 -5.98 -7.84 12.22
N GLN A 34 -5.38 -8.13 13.39
CA GLN A 34 -6.00 -8.98 14.43
C GLN A 34 -6.49 -10.34 13.90
N GLY A 35 -5.73 -10.98 13.00
CA GLY A 35 -6.07 -12.27 12.40
C GLY A 35 -7.15 -12.22 11.32
N VAL A 36 -7.66 -11.04 10.96
CA VAL A 36 -8.68 -10.84 9.92
C VAL A 36 -8.06 -10.15 8.70
N ARG A 37 -8.44 -10.60 7.50
CA ARG A 37 -8.02 -9.96 6.24
C ARG A 37 -9.03 -8.90 5.81
N TYR A 38 -8.54 -7.69 5.55
CA TYR A 38 -9.33 -6.57 5.07
C TYR A 38 -8.88 -6.15 3.66
N ASP A 39 -9.84 -5.72 2.85
CA ASP A 39 -9.55 -5.08 1.58
C ASP A 39 -8.94 -3.69 1.79
N SER A 40 -8.04 -3.29 0.90
CA SER A 40 -7.41 -1.96 0.91
C SER A 40 -7.50 -1.23 -0.43
N ASP A 41 -8.39 -1.69 -1.31
CA ASP A 41 -8.76 -0.93 -2.50
C ASP A 41 -9.29 0.47 -2.10
N PRO A 42 -9.28 1.45 -3.03
CA PRO A 42 -9.69 2.83 -2.72
C PRO A 42 -11.06 2.95 -2.05
N LYS A 43 -12.05 2.13 -2.44
CA LYS A 43 -13.40 2.16 -1.85
C LYS A 43 -13.38 1.64 -0.42
N SER A 44 -12.59 0.60 -0.14
CA SER A 44 -12.45 0.03 1.19
C SER A 44 -11.74 0.98 2.15
N ARG A 45 -10.69 1.67 1.70
CA ARG A 45 -10.03 2.73 2.49
C ARG A 45 -10.95 3.92 2.78
N GLN A 46 -11.70 4.37 1.78
CA GLN A 46 -12.71 5.42 1.98
C GLN A 46 -13.78 4.98 3.01
N ARG A 47 -14.25 3.73 2.95
CA ARG A 47 -15.22 3.18 3.90
C ARG A 47 -14.66 3.17 5.33
N ILE A 48 -13.43 2.70 5.52
CA ILE A 48 -12.77 2.67 6.83
C ILE A 48 -12.69 4.09 7.41
N ALA A 49 -12.25 5.07 6.62
CA ALA A 49 -12.14 6.46 7.05
C ALA A 49 -13.51 7.09 7.40
N ALA A 50 -14.54 6.81 6.60
CA ALA A 50 -15.90 7.30 6.85
C ALA A 50 -16.48 6.71 8.13
N LEU A 51 -16.34 5.39 8.34
CA LEU A 51 -16.83 4.70 9.53
C LEU A 51 -16.08 5.16 10.79
N LEU A 52 -14.75 5.33 10.71
CA LEU A 52 -13.99 5.95 11.80
C LEU A 52 -14.56 7.33 12.14
N SER A 53 -14.77 8.19 11.14
CA SER A 53 -15.28 9.55 11.36
C SER A 53 -16.63 9.57 12.08
N VAL A 54 -17.55 8.67 11.70
CA VAL A 54 -18.84 8.51 12.40
C VAL A 54 -18.63 8.03 13.84
N SER A 55 -17.74 7.06 14.05
CA SER A 55 -17.46 6.52 15.39
C SER A 55 -16.83 7.52 16.36
N LEU A 56 -16.20 8.60 15.85
CA LEU A 56 -15.68 9.68 16.70
C LEU A 56 -16.80 10.55 17.29
N ALA A 57 -17.98 10.60 16.67
CA ALA A 57 -19.13 11.35 17.15
C ALA A 57 -20.00 10.54 18.13
N ASP A 58 -19.91 9.22 18.11
CA ASP A 58 -20.67 8.30 18.96
C ASP A 58 -19.78 7.15 19.45
N ALA A 59 -19.39 7.20 20.72
CA ALA A 59 -18.58 6.16 21.35
C ALA A 59 -19.30 4.79 21.43
N GLY A 60 -20.64 4.77 21.33
CA GLY A 60 -21.45 3.56 21.25
C GLY A 60 -21.60 3.02 19.83
N PHE A 61 -21.03 3.69 18.82
CA PHE A 61 -21.15 3.28 17.43
C PHE A 61 -20.62 1.87 17.21
N SER A 62 -21.42 1.06 16.51
CA SER A 62 -21.10 -0.30 16.12
C SER A 62 -21.77 -0.62 14.79
N THR A 63 -21.05 -1.31 13.91
CA THR A 63 -21.56 -1.65 12.58
C THR A 63 -21.07 -3.03 12.13
N PRO A 64 -21.89 -3.83 11.42
CA PRO A 64 -21.38 -4.99 10.70
C PRO A 64 -20.46 -4.54 9.55
N TYR A 65 -19.37 -5.27 9.35
CA TYR A 65 -18.39 -5.04 8.30
C TYR A 65 -18.09 -6.36 7.59
N ILE A 66 -18.13 -6.35 6.25
CA ILE A 66 -17.78 -7.51 5.42
C ILE A 66 -16.28 -7.42 5.10
N THR A 67 -15.54 -8.45 5.49
CA THR A 67 -14.08 -8.58 5.32
C THR A 67 -13.73 -9.15 3.94
N ALA A 68 -12.43 -9.19 3.61
CA ALA A 68 -11.95 -9.64 2.30
C ALA A 68 -12.32 -11.11 1.97
N ASP A 69 -12.49 -11.95 3.00
CA ASP A 69 -12.93 -13.34 2.88
C ASP A 69 -14.46 -13.51 2.90
N ASN A 70 -15.21 -12.41 2.74
CA ASN A 70 -16.67 -12.36 2.82
C ASN A 70 -17.27 -12.79 4.17
N THR A 71 -16.48 -12.75 5.25
CA THR A 71 -17.00 -12.94 6.61
C THR A 71 -17.51 -11.63 7.19
N VAL A 72 -18.39 -11.70 8.19
CA VAL A 72 -18.94 -10.51 8.86
C VAL A 72 -18.30 -10.38 10.23
N VAL A 73 -17.71 -9.23 10.50
CA VAL A 73 -17.23 -8.83 11.82
C VAL A 73 -18.02 -7.61 12.30
N THR A 74 -18.24 -7.52 13.61
CA THR A 74 -18.84 -6.33 14.21
C THR A 74 -17.73 -5.40 14.68
N LEU A 75 -17.68 -4.18 14.13
CA LEU A 75 -16.68 -3.19 14.50
C LEU A 75 -17.33 -2.07 15.32
N GLY A 76 -16.92 -1.97 16.58
CA GLY A 76 -17.17 -0.81 17.43
C GLY A 76 -16.14 0.29 17.22
N ALA A 77 -16.33 1.45 17.87
CA ALA A 77 -15.43 2.61 17.76
C ALA A 77 -13.94 2.29 17.98
N VAL A 78 -13.62 1.49 19.02
CA VAL A 78 -12.23 1.09 19.32
C VAL A 78 -11.65 0.20 18.21
N ALA A 79 -12.42 -0.76 17.71
CA ALA A 79 -11.98 -1.65 16.64
C ALA A 79 -11.80 -0.90 15.31
N LEU A 80 -12.67 0.08 15.01
CA LEU A 80 -12.52 0.96 13.85
C LEU A 80 -11.27 1.83 13.93
N ALA A 81 -10.96 2.39 15.10
CA ALA A 81 -9.73 3.15 15.30
C ALA A 81 -8.48 2.28 15.08
N GLY A 82 -8.48 1.04 15.60
CA GLY A 82 -7.42 0.07 15.36
C GLY A 82 -7.26 -0.30 13.88
N LEU A 83 -8.38 -0.61 13.20
CA LEU A 83 -8.40 -0.94 11.78
C LEU A 83 -7.91 0.22 10.91
N ALA A 84 -8.35 1.45 11.20
CA ALA A 84 -7.92 2.64 10.46
C ALA A 84 -6.44 2.94 10.69
N SER A 85 -5.93 2.76 11.90
CA SER A 85 -4.50 2.90 12.19
C SER A 85 -3.68 1.86 11.41
N ALA A 86 -4.13 0.60 11.39
CA ALA A 86 -3.47 -0.46 10.62
C ALA A 86 -3.49 -0.19 9.11
N ALA A 87 -4.61 0.29 8.56
CA ALA A 87 -4.71 0.68 7.16
C ALA A 87 -3.74 1.82 6.81
N ALA A 88 -3.66 2.85 7.66
CA ALA A 88 -2.75 3.97 7.46
C ALA A 88 -1.27 3.55 7.56
N GLN A 89 -0.93 2.67 8.50
CA GLN A 89 0.42 2.11 8.61
C GLN A 89 0.79 1.28 7.38
N HIS A 90 -0.10 0.40 6.93
CA HIS A 90 0.12 -0.41 5.73
C HIS A 90 0.35 0.46 4.48
N GLU A 91 -0.50 1.47 4.25
CA GLU A 91 -0.34 2.41 3.14
C GLU A 91 1.00 3.17 3.23
N SER A 92 1.31 3.69 4.41
CA SER A 92 2.56 4.42 4.67
C SER A 92 3.79 3.54 4.39
N THR A 93 3.84 2.32 4.92
CA THR A 93 4.95 1.40 4.71
C THR A 93 5.20 1.13 3.23
N LEU A 94 4.15 0.84 2.45
CA LEU A 94 4.25 0.59 1.02
C LEU A 94 4.72 1.82 0.23
N VAL A 95 4.18 3.00 0.56
CA VAL A 95 4.56 4.26 -0.09
C VAL A 95 6.03 4.60 0.18
N PHE A 96 6.47 4.48 1.43
CA PHE A 96 7.86 4.77 1.81
C PHE A 96 8.84 3.71 1.29
N GLN A 97 8.43 2.44 1.18
CA GLN A 97 9.22 1.42 0.51
C GLN A 97 9.43 1.76 -0.97
N ALA A 98 8.36 2.10 -1.69
CA ALA A 98 8.46 2.53 -3.08
C ALA A 98 9.37 3.76 -3.20
N ARG A 99 9.24 4.71 -2.28
CA ARG A 99 10.08 5.92 -2.28
C ARG A 99 11.56 5.58 -2.14
N ALA A 100 11.93 4.75 -1.17
CA ALA A 100 13.31 4.34 -0.94
C ALA A 100 13.92 3.63 -2.16
N LEU A 101 13.16 2.75 -2.82
CA LEU A 101 13.61 2.06 -4.04
C LEU A 101 13.78 3.03 -5.21
N LYS A 102 12.86 3.99 -5.38
CA LYS A 102 12.98 5.02 -6.44
C LYS A 102 14.17 5.94 -6.20
N ASP A 103 14.46 6.31 -4.95
CA ASP A 103 15.63 7.10 -4.63
C ASP A 103 16.93 6.35 -5.01
N GLN A 104 16.98 5.01 -4.88
CA GLN A 104 18.08 4.19 -5.40
C GLN A 104 18.18 4.23 -6.94
N VAL A 105 17.06 4.17 -7.65
CA VAL A 105 17.03 4.28 -9.13
C VAL A 105 17.59 5.63 -9.59
N LEU A 106 17.24 6.71 -8.88
CA LEU A 106 17.68 8.06 -9.23
C LEU A 106 19.20 8.22 -9.10
N VAL A 107 19.81 7.65 -8.06
CA VAL A 107 21.27 7.73 -7.83
C VAL A 107 22.08 6.67 -8.56
N ALA A 108 21.45 5.61 -9.09
CA ALA A 108 22.13 4.60 -9.88
C ALA A 108 22.82 5.23 -11.11
N THR A 109 24.01 4.71 -11.44
CA THR A 109 24.88 5.22 -12.52
C THR A 109 25.08 4.23 -13.66
N THR A 110 24.59 2.99 -13.54
CA THR A 110 24.65 1.96 -14.59
C THR A 110 23.29 1.29 -14.79
N VAL A 111 23.09 0.67 -15.96
CA VAL A 111 21.86 -0.08 -16.26
C VAL A 111 21.76 -1.31 -15.36
N GLU A 112 22.89 -1.99 -15.13
CA GLU A 112 22.97 -3.18 -14.30
C GLU A 112 22.56 -2.87 -12.85
N ALA A 113 22.96 -1.72 -12.30
CA ALA A 113 22.55 -1.30 -10.96
C ALA A 113 21.04 -1.03 -10.87
N ILE A 114 20.43 -0.47 -11.92
CA ILE A 114 18.98 -0.25 -12.00
C ILE A 114 18.24 -1.61 -12.04
N GLU A 115 18.75 -2.58 -12.79
CA GLU A 115 18.15 -3.91 -12.92
C GLU A 115 18.13 -4.71 -11.62
N GLN A 116 19.09 -4.47 -10.71
CA GLN A 116 19.12 -5.11 -9.39
C GLN A 116 18.12 -4.51 -8.38
N ILE A 117 17.53 -3.35 -8.66
CA ILE A 117 16.53 -2.74 -7.79
C ILE A 117 15.20 -3.44 -8.03
N ALA A 118 14.68 -4.09 -6.99
CA ALA A 118 13.45 -4.88 -7.06
C ALA A 118 12.52 -4.56 -5.89
N TRP A 119 11.22 -4.67 -6.16
CA TRP A 119 10.20 -4.66 -5.12
C TRP A 119 10.34 -5.92 -4.26
N SER A 120 10.39 -5.77 -2.94
CA SER A 120 10.35 -6.88 -1.99
C SER A 120 8.97 -6.93 -1.34
N PRO A 121 8.29 -8.09 -1.24
CA PRO A 121 7.11 -8.18 -0.40
C PRO A 121 7.45 -7.76 1.03
N ILE A 122 6.56 -7.00 1.67
CA ILE A 122 6.66 -6.75 3.11
C ILE A 122 6.46 -8.09 3.82
N GLN A 123 7.39 -8.47 4.69
CA GLN A 123 7.20 -9.64 5.55
C GLN A 123 6.01 -9.35 6.49
N ALA A 124 4.99 -10.19 6.42
CA ALA A 124 3.76 -10.09 7.21
C ALA A 124 4.02 -10.23 8.71
#